data_AF-A0A9X0D675-F1
#
_entry.id   AF-A0A9X0D675-F1
#
_cell.length_a   1.000
_cell.length_b   1.000
_cell.length_c   1.000
_cell.angle_alpha   90.00
_cell.angle_beta   90.00
_cell.angle_gamma   90.00
#
_symmetry.space_group_name_H-M   'P 1'
#
loop_
_entity.id
_entity.type
_entity.pdbx_description
1 polymer ?
#
loop_
_entity_poly.entity_id
_entity_poly.type
_entity_poly.pdbx_seq_one_letter_code
_entity_poly.pdbx_strand_id
1 'polypeptide(L)'
;MPKLNHSMCISLIGDIVESQKEGQSFVFILPRGDDKLWLGGMVQPNQWDRNLTLDYPPIRRMFEKVKEFYAPLRNYGDEDVEEVLVGLRPARKGNVRLEWDPVCPSLLHNYGHGGSGVTFSWGCAIEASAMVDRVLKRPQIYLSKL
;
A
#
# COMPACT_ATOMS: atom_id res chain seq x y z
N MET A 1 12.75 13.70 18.48
CA MET A 1 11.69 12.79 18.04
C MET A 1 11.30 11.81 19.16
N PRO A 2 10.01 11.52 19.43
CA PRO A 2 9.62 10.48 20.38
C PRO A 2 10.13 9.10 19.92
N LYS A 3 10.77 8.37 20.83
CA LYS A 3 11.28 7.02 20.53
C LYS A 3 10.13 6.03 20.55
N LEU A 4 9.67 5.63 19.37
CA LEU A 4 8.66 4.58 19.20
C LEU A 4 9.36 3.28 18.78
N ASN A 5 9.26 2.25 19.62
CA ASN A 5 9.93 0.95 19.40
C ASN A 5 9.02 -0.10 18.72
N HIS A 6 7.79 0.26 18.35
CA HIS A 6 6.83 -0.62 17.70
C HIS A 6 5.96 0.17 16.72
N SER A 7 5.50 -0.48 15.66
CA SER A 7 4.53 0.11 14.75
C SER A 7 3.14 0.16 15.37
N MET A 8 2.41 1.25 15.18
CA MET A 8 1.02 1.37 15.61
C MET A 8 0.11 1.42 14.38
N CYS A 9 -1.08 0.81 14.48
CA CYS A 9 -2.18 0.96 13.52
C CYS A 9 -3.41 1.38 14.30
N ILE A 10 -4.00 2.50 13.90
CA ILE A 10 -5.03 3.20 14.67
C ILE A 10 -6.25 3.34 13.78
N SER A 11 -7.37 2.79 14.19
CA SER A 11 -8.64 3.08 13.54
C SER A 11 -9.09 4.49 13.91
N LEU A 12 -9.21 5.37 12.93
CA LEU A 12 -9.86 6.65 13.10
C LEU A 12 -11.38 6.43 13.05
N ILE A 13 -11.97 6.18 14.23
CA ILE A 13 -13.43 6.15 14.41
C ILE A 13 -13.88 7.60 14.62
N GLY A 14 -14.71 8.13 13.72
CA GLY A 14 -15.41 9.42 13.93
C GLY A 14 -15.15 10.49 12.86
N ASP A 15 -16.25 11.02 12.32
CA ASP A 15 -16.44 12.25 11.53
C ASP A 15 -15.93 12.27 10.08
N ILE A 16 -16.33 11.27 9.28
CA ILE A 16 -16.40 11.45 7.82
C ILE A 16 -17.87 11.70 7.47
N VAL A 17 -18.14 12.93 7.03
CA VAL A 17 -19.43 13.37 6.48
C VAL A 17 -19.94 12.34 5.45
N GLU A 18 -21.23 12.01 5.53
CA GLU A 18 -22.00 10.98 4.81
C GLU A 18 -21.93 10.97 3.27
N SER A 19 -21.08 11.78 2.63
CA SER A 19 -20.95 11.79 1.18
C SER A 19 -19.77 10.95 0.71
N GLN A 20 -20.11 9.70 0.39
CA GLN A 20 -19.38 8.73 -0.46
C GLN A 20 -18.63 7.62 0.28
N LYS A 21 -19.32 6.47 0.41
CA LYS A 21 -18.80 5.10 0.57
C LYS A 21 -17.28 4.96 0.78
N GLU A 22 -16.77 5.18 1.99
CA GLU A 22 -15.35 4.89 2.28
C GLU A 22 -15.21 4.15 3.61
N GLY A 23 -14.45 3.04 3.56
CA GLY A 23 -14.25 2.13 4.67
C GLY A 23 -13.52 2.75 5.85
N GLN A 24 -13.39 1.98 6.93
CA GLN A 24 -12.63 2.35 8.12
C GLN A 24 -11.30 3.04 7.73
N SER A 25 -11.15 4.31 8.11
CA SER A 25 -9.89 5.01 7.95
C SER A 25 -8.94 4.52 9.05
N PHE A 26 -7.82 3.93 8.66
CA PHE A 26 -6.76 3.55 9.59
C PHE A 26 -5.51 4.36 9.31
N VAL A 27 -4.81 4.74 10.38
CA VAL A 27 -3.55 5.46 10.32
C VAL A 27 -2.50 4.69 11.10
N PHE A 28 -1.40 4.42 10.43
CA PHE A 28 -0.15 3.95 10.94
C PHE A 28 0.76 5.06 11.46
N ILE A 29 1.44 4.74 12.56
CA ILE A 29 2.64 5.44 13.01
C ILE A 29 3.76 4.42 12.94
N LEU A 30 4.68 4.59 11.99
CA LEU A 30 5.72 3.61 11.70
C LEU A 30 7.09 4.20 12.01
N PRO A 31 7.89 3.59 12.91
CA PRO A 31 9.27 4.00 13.09
C PRO A 31 10.10 3.71 11.83
N ARG A 32 10.90 4.68 11.41
CA ARG A 32 11.80 4.58 10.25
C ARG A 32 13.20 5.01 10.65
N GLY A 33 14.06 4.04 10.96
CA GLY A 33 15.38 4.33 11.52
C GLY A 33 15.28 4.81 12.96
N ASP A 34 16.25 5.60 13.40
CA ASP A 34 16.37 6.03 14.81
C ASP A 34 15.66 7.36 15.10
N ASP A 35 15.39 8.17 14.07
CA ASP A 35 15.01 9.57 14.19
C ASP A 35 13.87 10.00 13.27
N LYS A 36 13.17 9.05 12.61
CA LYS A 36 12.00 9.34 11.76
C LYS A 36 10.78 8.50 12.10
N LEU A 37 9.60 9.10 11.93
CA LEU A 37 8.31 8.43 11.96
C LEU A 37 7.61 8.69 10.63
N TRP A 38 7.04 7.64 10.05
CA TRP A 38 6.10 7.76 8.95
C TRP A 38 4.68 7.79 9.52
N LEU A 39 3.97 8.87 9.20
CA LEU A 39 2.57 9.06 9.54
C LEU A 39 1.76 8.86 8.26
N GLY A 40 0.98 7.80 8.20
CA GLY A 40 0.23 7.43 7.01
C GLY A 40 -0.84 6.43 7.38
N GLY A 41 -1.76 5.97 6.54
CA GLY A 41 -1.90 6.36 5.16
C GLY A 41 -3.37 6.51 4.83
N MET A 42 -3.60 7.20 3.73
CA MET A 42 -4.92 7.36 3.15
C MET A 42 -5.03 6.53 1.89
N VAL A 43 -6.26 6.19 1.51
CA VAL A 43 -6.58 5.51 0.26
C VAL A 43 -7.61 6.37 -0.45
N GLN A 44 -7.31 6.80 -1.67
CA GLN A 44 -8.24 7.54 -2.51
C GLN A 44 -8.38 6.85 -3.85
N PRO A 45 -9.49 6.12 -4.08
CA PRO A 45 -9.73 5.45 -5.36
C PRO A 45 -9.69 6.44 -6.53
N ASN A 46 -9.02 6.06 -7.61
CA ASN A 46 -8.93 6.82 -8.87
C ASN A 46 -8.30 8.22 -8.75
N GLN A 47 -7.52 8.49 -7.70
CA GLN A 47 -6.69 9.68 -7.61
C GLN A 47 -5.27 9.37 -8.08
N TRP A 48 -4.72 10.25 -8.92
CA TRP A 48 -3.44 10.05 -9.60
C TRP A 48 -2.42 11.14 -9.29
N ASP A 49 -2.83 12.19 -8.57
CA ASP A 49 -1.92 13.27 -8.19
C ASP A 49 -0.88 12.76 -7.20
N ARG A 50 0.37 13.14 -7.44
CA ARG A 50 1.54 12.79 -6.63
C ARG A 50 2.21 14.03 -6.04
N ASN A 51 1.73 15.22 -6.38
CA ASN A 51 2.27 16.50 -5.93
C ASN A 51 1.40 17.12 -4.84
N LEU A 52 1.09 16.33 -3.81
CA LEU A 52 0.31 16.78 -2.66
C LEU A 52 1.23 17.32 -1.58
N THR A 53 0.76 18.33 -0.85
CA THR A 53 1.45 18.95 0.27
C THR A 53 0.72 18.67 1.58
N LEU A 54 1.28 19.13 2.70
CA LEU A 54 0.67 19.01 4.02
C LEU A 54 -0.69 19.75 4.10
N ASP A 55 -0.90 20.75 3.25
CA ASP A 55 -2.14 21.52 3.16
C ASP A 55 -3.28 20.77 2.46
N TYR A 56 -2.99 19.64 1.81
CA TYR A 56 -4.04 18.83 1.21
C TYR A 56 -5.02 18.36 2.31
N PRO A 57 -6.33 18.67 2.24
CA PRO A 57 -7.20 18.54 3.40
C PRO A 57 -7.26 17.13 4.05
N PRO A 58 -7.24 16.02 3.28
CA PRO A 58 -7.10 14.69 3.87
C PRO A 58 -5.81 14.46 4.66
N ILE A 59 -4.66 14.95 4.15
CA ILE A 59 -3.35 14.82 4.81
C ILE A 59 -3.34 15.67 6.08
N ARG A 60 -3.81 16.92 5.99
CA ARG A 60 -3.94 17.82 7.16
C ARG A 60 -4.76 17.19 8.28
N ARG A 61 -5.94 16.64 7.94
CA ARG A 61 -6.81 15.94 8.93
C ARG A 61 -6.13 14.72 9.54
N MET A 62 -5.41 13.93 8.74
CA MET A 62 -4.67 12.77 9.23
C MET A 62 -3.57 13.19 10.22
N PHE A 63 -2.81 14.25 9.90
CA PHE A 63 -1.74 14.76 10.75
C PHE A 63 -2.26 15.21 12.11
N GLU A 64 -3.34 16.01 12.15
CA GLU A 64 -3.94 16.46 13.41
C GLU A 64 -4.50 15.29 14.23
N LYS A 65 -5.23 14.36 13.61
CA LYS A 65 -5.79 13.20 14.32
C LYS A 65 -4.70 12.30 14.94
N VAL A 66 -3.56 12.15 14.27
CA VAL A 66 -2.41 11.41 14.83
C VAL A 66 -1.85 12.10 16.07
N LYS A 67 -1.75 13.43 16.06
CA LYS A 67 -1.28 14.22 17.22
C LYS A 67 -2.27 14.16 18.39
N GLU A 68 -3.57 14.14 18.09
CA GLU A 68 -4.59 13.93 19.11
C GLU A 68 -4.44 12.56 19.78
N PHE A 69 -4.27 11.50 18.99
CA PHE A 69 -4.16 10.13 19.47
C PHE A 69 -2.85 9.85 20.20
N TYR A 70 -1.70 10.19 19.61
CA TYR A 70 -0.37 9.93 20.16
C TYR A 70 0.21 11.21 20.74
N ALA A 71 -0.09 11.45 22.03
CA ALA A 71 0.27 12.67 22.75
C ALA A 71 1.72 13.17 22.59
N PRO A 72 2.76 12.31 22.48
CA PRO A 72 4.13 12.78 22.24
C PRO A 72 4.31 13.58 20.94
N LEU A 73 3.45 13.40 19.94
CA LEU A 73 3.49 14.16 18.67
C LEU A 73 2.84 15.55 18.76
N ARG A 74 2.17 15.89 19.87
CA ARG A 74 1.56 17.23 20.05
C ARG A 74 2.60 18.35 20.10
N ASN A 75 3.85 18.03 20.43
CA ASN A 75 4.97 18.97 20.48
C ASN A 75 5.61 19.22 19.11
N TYR A 76 5.05 18.67 18.02
CA TYR A 76 5.60 18.77 16.67
C TYR A 76 4.63 19.53 15.74
N GLY A 77 5.18 20.43 14.92
CA GLY A 77 4.48 21.32 14.01
C GLY A 77 4.71 21.01 12.53
N ASP A 78 4.28 21.93 11.67
CA ASP A 78 4.46 21.83 10.22
C ASP A 78 5.95 21.91 9.83
N GLU A 79 6.72 22.67 10.59
CA GLU A 79 8.17 22.85 10.47
C GLU A 79 8.98 21.57 10.77
N ASP A 80 8.39 20.62 11.49
CA ASP A 80 9.00 19.32 11.79
C ASP A 80 8.71 18.26 10.71
N VAL A 81 7.86 18.59 9.72
CA VAL A 81 7.54 17.69 8.60
C VAL A 81 8.63 17.84 7.53
N GLU A 82 9.51 16.84 7.45
CA GLU A 82 10.57 16.82 6.44
C GLU A 82 10.02 16.72 5.01
N GLU A 83 9.02 15.86 4.80
CA GLU A 83 8.44 15.61 3.49
C GLU A 83 7.02 15.02 3.54
N VAL A 84 6.28 15.21 2.45
CA VAL A 84 5.01 14.53 2.19
C VAL A 84 5.20 13.52 1.06
N LEU A 85 5.15 12.23 1.41
CA LEU A 85 5.35 11.12 0.48
C LEU A 85 4.01 10.65 -0.11
N VAL A 86 3.88 10.73 -1.44
CA VAL A 86 2.68 10.29 -2.17
C VAL A 86 3.01 9.17 -3.15
N GLY A 87 2.35 8.02 -2.99
CA GLY A 87 2.52 6.84 -3.83
C GLY A 87 1.19 6.32 -4.38
N LEU A 88 1.22 5.84 -5.62
CA LEU A 88 0.07 5.22 -6.27
C LEU A 88 0.10 3.70 -6.04
N ARG A 89 -0.92 3.18 -5.35
CA ARG A 89 -1.04 1.73 -5.11
C ARG A 89 -1.50 1.05 -6.40
N PRO A 90 -0.76 0.05 -6.94
CA PRO A 90 -1.14 -0.67 -8.16
C PRO A 90 -2.25 -1.69 -7.86
N ALA A 91 -3.44 -1.18 -7.51
CA ALA A 91 -4.62 -1.99 -7.23
C ALA A 91 -5.33 -2.39 -8.52
N ARG A 92 -6.03 -3.52 -8.49
CA ARG A 92 -6.84 -4.03 -9.60
C ARG A 92 -8.26 -4.34 -9.12
N LYS A 93 -9.26 -4.01 -9.93
CA LYS A 93 -10.63 -4.51 -9.73
C LYS A 93 -10.64 -6.03 -9.83
N GLY A 94 -11.14 -6.72 -8.81
CA GLY A 94 -11.09 -8.18 -8.74
C GLY A 94 -9.79 -8.74 -8.15
N ASN A 95 -9.08 -7.96 -7.33
CA ASN A 95 -7.89 -8.36 -6.55
C ASN A 95 -6.65 -8.69 -7.42
N VAL A 96 -5.59 -9.20 -6.77
CA VAL A 96 -4.36 -9.71 -7.39
C VAL A 96 -4.70 -10.63 -8.57
N ARG A 97 -4.01 -10.43 -9.69
CA ARG A 97 -4.04 -11.33 -10.83
C ARG A 97 -2.74 -12.12 -10.84
N LEU A 98 -2.83 -13.40 -10.50
CA LEU A 98 -1.75 -14.39 -10.55
C LEU A 98 -2.22 -15.61 -11.35
N GLU A 99 -2.05 -15.57 -12.67
CA GLU A 99 -2.55 -16.59 -13.60
C GLU A 99 -1.80 -16.52 -14.94
N TRP A 100 -1.79 -17.61 -15.70
CA TRP A 100 -1.32 -17.60 -17.09
C TRP A 100 -2.28 -16.80 -17.98
N ASP A 101 -1.75 -16.09 -18.95
CA ASP A 101 -2.57 -15.41 -19.94
C ASP A 101 -3.33 -16.42 -20.82
N PRO A 102 -4.64 -16.24 -21.05
CA PRO A 102 -5.43 -17.19 -21.84
C PRO A 102 -5.13 -17.15 -23.35
N VAL A 103 -4.48 -16.09 -23.84
CA VAL A 103 -4.19 -15.88 -25.26
C VAL A 103 -2.69 -15.98 -25.55
N CYS A 104 -1.84 -15.59 -24.60
CA CYS A 104 -0.38 -15.61 -24.72
C CYS A 104 0.25 -16.65 -23.76
N PRO A 105 0.53 -17.88 -24.21
CA PRO A 105 0.99 -18.97 -23.34
C PRO A 105 2.33 -18.73 -22.61
N SER A 106 3.12 -17.76 -23.06
CA SER A 106 4.40 -17.39 -22.44
C SER A 106 4.28 -16.28 -21.39
N LEU A 107 3.08 -15.73 -21.16
CA LEU A 107 2.84 -14.62 -20.24
C LEU A 107 2.20 -15.10 -18.94
N LEU A 108 2.91 -14.94 -17.82
CA LEU A 108 2.39 -15.12 -16.47
C LEU A 108 2.11 -13.76 -15.84
N HIS A 109 0.87 -13.51 -15.44
CA HIS A 109 0.48 -12.28 -14.74
C HIS A 109 0.83 -12.40 -13.26
N ASN A 110 1.36 -11.31 -12.68
CA ASN A 110 1.55 -11.18 -11.24
C ASN A 110 1.48 -9.70 -10.84
N TYR A 111 0.27 -9.13 -10.81
CA TYR A 111 0.05 -7.70 -10.54
C TYR A 111 -1.28 -7.44 -9.81
N GLY A 112 -1.53 -6.19 -9.42
CA GLY A 112 -2.80 -5.80 -8.78
C GLY A 112 -2.78 -5.89 -7.25
N HIS A 113 -1.60 -5.90 -6.63
CA HIS A 113 -1.42 -6.09 -5.18
C HIS A 113 -1.89 -4.93 -4.30
N GLY A 114 -2.22 -3.77 -4.88
CA GLY A 114 -2.70 -2.62 -4.11
C GLY A 114 -1.75 -2.22 -2.98
N GLY A 115 -2.28 -2.04 -1.77
CA GLY A 115 -1.49 -1.68 -0.57
C GLY A 115 -0.77 -2.85 0.10
N SER A 116 -1.01 -4.08 -0.36
CA SER A 116 -0.52 -5.31 0.29
C SER A 116 0.65 -5.95 -0.47
N GLY A 117 1.30 -5.21 -1.37
CA GLY A 117 2.39 -5.73 -2.21
C GLY A 117 3.52 -6.40 -1.43
N VAL A 118 3.97 -5.78 -0.33
CA VAL A 118 5.01 -6.38 0.53
C VAL A 118 4.48 -7.63 1.22
N THR A 119 3.28 -7.57 1.81
CA THR A 119 2.64 -8.71 2.49
C THR A 119 2.45 -9.92 1.57
N PHE A 120 2.08 -9.68 0.30
CA PHE A 120 1.84 -10.74 -0.68
C PHE A 120 3.09 -11.19 -1.42
N SER A 121 4.17 -10.41 -1.40
CA SER A 121 5.35 -10.59 -2.25
C SER A 121 5.88 -12.03 -2.26
N TRP A 122 6.17 -12.60 -1.09
CA TRP A 122 6.78 -13.92 -0.98
C TRP A 122 5.84 -15.03 -1.42
N GLY A 123 4.56 -14.98 -1.00
CA GLY A 123 3.55 -15.97 -1.39
C GLY A 123 3.28 -15.95 -2.89
N CYS A 124 3.13 -14.76 -3.48
CA CYS A 124 2.94 -14.60 -4.92
C CYS A 124 4.19 -15.06 -5.71
N ALA A 125 5.40 -14.79 -5.22
CA ALA A 125 6.63 -15.25 -5.86
C ALA A 125 6.77 -16.79 -5.83
N ILE A 126 6.45 -17.42 -4.69
CA ILE A 126 6.45 -18.88 -4.56
C ILE A 126 5.47 -19.51 -5.56
N GLU A 127 4.22 -19.03 -5.59
CA GLU A 127 3.20 -19.59 -6.48
C GLU A 127 3.55 -19.33 -7.96
N ALA A 128 4.01 -18.13 -8.30
CA ALA A 128 4.48 -17.83 -9.65
C ALA A 128 5.62 -18.76 -10.10
N SER A 129 6.62 -18.98 -9.23
CA SER A 129 7.72 -19.91 -9.52
C SER A 129 7.22 -21.33 -9.70
N ALA A 130 6.29 -21.79 -8.84
CA ALA A 130 5.70 -23.12 -8.96
C ALA A 130 4.90 -23.30 -10.26
N MET A 131 4.19 -22.26 -10.71
CA MET A 131 3.49 -22.25 -11.99
C MET A 131 4.44 -22.40 -13.18
N VAL A 132 5.57 -21.68 -13.17
CA VAL A 132 6.61 -21.77 -14.21
C VAL A 132 7.24 -23.17 -14.21
N ASP A 133 7.62 -23.68 -13.05
CA ASP A 133 8.20 -25.01 -12.88
C ASP A 133 7.30 -26.12 -13.44
N ARG A 134 5.99 -26.03 -13.21
CA ARG A 134 5.00 -27.00 -13.74
C ARG A 134 4.97 -27.01 -15.27
N VAL A 135 5.19 -25.88 -15.92
CA VAL A 135 5.26 -25.79 -17.38
C VAL A 135 6.59 -26.35 -17.88
N LEU A 136 7.71 -26.01 -17.24
CA LEU A 136 9.05 -26.45 -17.66
C LEU A 136 9.29 -27.95 -17.45
N LYS A 137 8.67 -28.56 -16.43
CA LYS A 137 8.80 -29.99 -16.12
C LYS A 137 7.88 -30.88 -16.96
N ARG A 138 6.98 -30.32 -17.78
CA ARG A 138 6.20 -31.11 -18.72
C ARG A 138 7.13 -31.59 -19.85
N PRO A 139 7.21 -32.90 -20.14
CA PRO A 139 7.96 -33.37 -21.30
C PRO A 139 7.45 -32.61 -22.54
N GLN A 140 8.37 -32.12 -23.39
CA GLN A 140 8.07 -31.43 -24.65
C GLN A 140 7.21 -32.33 -25.55
N ILE A 141 5.90 -32.30 -25.36
CA ILE A 141 4.92 -32.81 -26.31
C ILE A 141 4.34 -31.55 -26.92
N TYR A 142 4.75 -31.25 -28.16
CA TYR A 142 4.45 -30.05 -28.97
C TYR A 142 5.33 -28.80 -28.75
N LEU A 143 6.58 -28.87 -29.23
CA LEU A 143 7.13 -27.81 -30.06
C LEU A 143 7.11 -28.29 -31.52
N SER A 144 5.93 -28.31 -32.13
CA SER A 144 5.83 -28.29 -33.59
C SER A 144 5.15 -26.99 -33.98
N LYS A 145 5.91 -26.15 -34.70
CA LYS A 145 5.57 -24.81 -35.22
C LYS A 145 5.85 -23.64 -34.27
N LEU A 146 7.14 -23.46 -33.99
CA LEU A 146 7.77 -22.15 -34.23
C LEU A 146 8.20 -22.10 -35.70
#